data_AF-A0A963CW58-F1
#
_entry.id   AF-A0A963CW58-F1
#
_cell.length_a   1.000
_cell.length_b   1.000
_cell.length_c   1.000
_cell.angle_alpha   90.00
_cell.angle_beta   90.00
_cell.angle_gamma   90.00
#
_symmetry.space_group_name_H-M   'P 1'
#
loop_
_entity.id
_entity.type
_entity.pdbx_description
1 polymer ?
#
loop_
_entity_poly.entity_id
_entity_poly.type
_entity_poly.pdbx_seq_one_letter_code
_entity_poly.pdbx_strand_id
1 'polypeptide(L)'
;MELISLTPLDLSVAALLVLGLAVISWRMRLGVERRLLVAASRSVIQLTLLGLVLKTLFEQTSFLLIGGLALFMLGMAGYEVMARQERKFAGFWGMGIGTLSMFISSFSITLLALHLVVKVEPWYTPQYLIPLLGMLLGNTMSGMAIALDNLTQSAWQQRGSIEARLMLGHTWDQAIGDL
;
A
#
# COMPACT_ATOMS: atom_id res chain seq x y z
N MET A 1 -25.94 9.88 -10.67
CA MET A 1 -25.37 9.07 -9.58
C MET A 1 -26.06 9.51 -8.30
N GLU A 2 -26.95 8.69 -7.74
CA GLU A 2 -27.49 8.95 -6.41
C GLU A 2 -26.35 8.78 -5.40
N LEU A 3 -25.93 9.89 -4.80
CA LEU A 3 -25.00 9.88 -3.68
C LEU A 3 -25.71 9.18 -2.51
N ILE A 4 -25.22 8.02 -2.09
CA ILE A 4 -25.67 7.36 -0.86
C ILE A 4 -25.42 8.37 0.26
N SER A 5 -26.50 8.96 0.75
CA SER A 5 -26.45 9.97 1.81
C SER A 5 -26.26 9.21 3.12
N LEU A 6 -25.00 9.11 3.55
CA LEU A 6 -24.65 8.57 4.86
C LEU A 6 -25.41 9.39 5.92
N THR A 7 -26.34 8.73 6.61
CA THR A 7 -27.09 9.41 7.66
C THR A 7 -26.22 9.53 8.90
N PRO A 8 -26.47 10.55 9.76
CA PRO A 8 -25.81 10.66 11.05
C PRO A 8 -25.94 9.39 11.89
N LEU A 9 -27.02 8.62 11.70
CA LEU A 9 -27.25 7.33 12.34
C LEU A 9 -26.23 6.27 11.90
N ASP A 10 -25.91 6.18 10.61
CA ASP A 10 -24.92 5.22 10.08
C ASP A 10 -23.53 5.49 10.68
N LEU A 11 -23.13 6.76 10.73
CA LEU A 11 -21.90 7.18 11.40
C LEU A 11 -21.92 6.87 12.90
N SER A 12 -23.06 7.09 13.55
CA SER A 12 -23.23 6.86 15.00
C SER A 12 -23.08 5.39 15.35
N VAL A 13 -23.69 4.49 14.56
CA VAL A 13 -23.58 3.04 14.77
C VAL A 13 -22.14 2.57 14.56
N ALA A 14 -21.47 3.03 13.50
CA ALA A 14 -20.06 2.72 13.27
C ALA A 14 -19.16 3.23 14.41
N ALA A 15 -19.39 4.46 14.89
CA ALA A 15 -18.67 5.02 16.04
C ALA A 15 -18.90 4.21 17.32
N LEU A 16 -20.12 3.71 17.54
CA LEU A 16 -20.46 2.90 18.71
C LEU A 16 -19.73 1.55 18.71
N LEU A 17 -19.54 0.91 17.55
CA LEU A 17 -18.71 -0.29 17.43
C LEU A 17 -17.23 -0.02 17.79
N VAL A 18 -16.69 1.13 17.37
CA VAL A 18 -15.32 1.54 17.74
C VAL A 18 -15.20 1.80 19.24
N LEU A 19 -16.19 2.45 19.85
CA LEU A 19 -16.25 2.66 21.30
C LEU A 19 -16.36 1.33 22.05
N GLY A 20 -17.17 0.39 21.56
CA GLY A 20 -17.27 -0.97 22.11
C GLY A 20 -15.93 -1.69 22.12
N LEU A 21 -15.19 -1.64 21.01
CA LEU A 21 -13.83 -2.20 20.92
C LEU A 21 -12.89 -1.55 21.94
N ALA A 22 -12.96 -0.22 22.11
CA ALA A 22 -12.15 0.52 23.08
C ALA A 22 -12.46 0.11 24.52
N VAL A 23 -13.75 -0.05 24.87
CA VAL A 23 -14.18 -0.48 26.22
C VAL A 23 -13.73 -1.91 26.52
N ILE A 24 -13.84 -2.83 25.56
CA ILE A 24 -13.37 -4.22 25.74
C ILE A 24 -11.84 -4.25 25.91
N SER A 25 -11.12 -3.48 25.10
CA SER A 25 -9.65 -3.36 25.18
C SER A 25 -9.20 -2.82 26.55
N TRP A 26 -9.91 -1.81 27.08
CA TRP A 26 -9.66 -1.27 28.40
C TRP A 26 -9.96 -2.30 29.50
N ARG A 27 -11.10 -2.99 29.42
CA ARG A 27 -11.49 -4.02 30.40
C ARG A 27 -10.50 -5.18 30.44
N MET A 28 -9.91 -5.54 29.31
CA MET A 28 -8.90 -6.60 29.22
C MET A 28 -7.49 -6.16 29.66
N ARG A 29 -7.28 -4.90 30.08
CA ARG A 29 -6.00 -4.36 30.57
C ARG A 29 -4.80 -4.70 29.67
N LEU A 30 -5.00 -4.60 28.36
CA LEU A 30 -3.98 -4.96 27.36
C LEU A 30 -2.72 -4.07 27.43
N GLY A 31 -2.72 -2.99 28.22
CA GLY A 31 -1.57 -2.08 28.38
C GLY A 31 -1.28 -1.24 27.12
N VAL A 32 -2.16 -1.31 26.11
CA VAL A 32 -2.00 -0.63 24.81
C VAL A 32 -2.69 0.73 24.80
N GLU A 33 -3.46 1.11 25.83
CA GLU A 33 -4.30 2.32 25.87
C GLU A 33 -3.57 3.59 25.40
N ARG A 34 -2.39 3.87 25.97
CA ARG A 34 -1.61 5.06 25.59
C ARG A 34 -1.08 4.98 24.14
N ARG A 35 -0.71 3.79 23.67
CA ARG A 35 -0.26 3.56 22.29
C ARG A 35 -1.42 3.73 21.31
N LEU A 36 -2.59 3.21 21.64
CA LEU A 36 -3.83 3.33 20.88
C LEU A 36 -4.26 4.79 20.76
N LEU A 37 -4.27 5.53 21.88
CA LEU A 37 -4.62 6.96 21.86
C LEU A 37 -3.67 7.76 20.98
N VAL A 38 -2.35 7.57 21.13
CA VAL A 38 -1.36 8.28 20.28
C VAL A 38 -1.52 7.90 18.81
N ALA A 39 -1.70 6.62 18.49
CA ALA A 39 -1.89 6.16 17.12
C ALA A 39 -3.18 6.73 16.50
N ALA A 40 -4.29 6.69 17.24
CA ALA A 40 -5.57 7.22 16.81
C ALA A 40 -5.50 8.73 16.58
N SER A 41 -4.98 9.49 17.55
CA SER A 41 -4.81 10.94 17.41
C SER A 41 -3.94 11.30 16.21
N ARG A 42 -2.81 10.61 16.02
CA ARG A 42 -1.94 10.80 14.85
C ARG A 42 -2.68 10.51 13.54
N SER A 43 -3.43 9.42 13.46
CA SER A 43 -4.20 9.05 12.27
C SER A 43 -5.31 10.06 11.96
N VAL A 44 -6.02 10.56 12.98
CA VAL A 44 -7.01 11.63 12.80
C VAL A 44 -6.36 12.87 12.20
N ILE A 45 -5.29 13.36 12.83
CA ILE A 45 -4.56 14.55 12.35
C ILE A 45 -4.07 14.34 10.91
N GLN A 46 -3.45 13.19 10.63
CA GLN A 46 -2.92 12.86 9.32
C GLN A 46 -4.01 12.83 8.24
N LEU A 47 -5.14 12.16 8.50
CA LEU A 47 -6.24 12.08 7.54
C LEU A 47 -6.93 13.42 7.33
N THR A 48 -7.07 14.24 8.39
CA THR A 48 -7.60 15.60 8.26
C THR A 48 -6.69 16.48 7.40
N LEU A 49 -5.37 16.45 7.64
CA LEU A 49 -4.40 17.19 6.83
C LEU A 49 -4.41 16.72 5.37
N LEU A 50 -4.42 15.41 5.13
CA LEU A 50 -4.51 14.85 3.79
C LEU A 50 -5.81 15.29 3.10
N GLY A 51 -6.94 15.25 3.80
CA GLY A 51 -8.23 15.73 3.29
C GLY A 51 -8.19 17.20 2.88
N LEU A 52 -7.52 18.06 3.65
CA LEU A 52 -7.34 19.48 3.31
C LEU A 52 -6.53 19.65 2.01
N VAL A 53 -5.44 18.89 1.85
CA VAL A 53 -4.61 18.90 0.64
C VAL A 53 -5.35 18.33 -0.56
N LEU A 54 -6.12 17.26 -0.37
CA LEU A 54 -6.92 16.65 -1.44
C LEU A 54 -8.04 17.59 -1.90
N LYS A 55 -8.67 18.34 -0.99
CA LYS A 55 -9.68 19.33 -1.36
C LYS A 55 -9.15 20.36 -2.35
N THR A 56 -7.96 20.92 -2.11
CA THR A 56 -7.35 21.88 -3.02
C THR A 56 -6.89 21.24 -4.33
N LEU A 57 -6.46 19.98 -4.30
CA LEU A 57 -6.14 19.21 -5.50
C LEU A 57 -7.37 18.89 -6.35
N PHE A 58 -8.52 18.62 -5.74
CA PHE A 58 -9.75 18.28 -6.45
C PHE A 58 -10.37 19.49 -7.17
N GLU A 59 -10.10 20.70 -6.70
CA GLU A 59 -10.47 21.94 -7.38
C GLU A 59 -9.64 22.19 -8.66
N GLN A 60 -8.53 21.45 -8.85
CA GLN A 60 -7.64 21.57 -10.01
C GLN A 60 -7.84 20.40 -10.99
N THR A 61 -8.18 20.70 -12.24
CA THR A 61 -8.46 19.68 -13.28
C THR A 61 -7.27 19.42 -14.23
N SER A 62 -6.06 19.88 -13.89
CA SER A 62 -4.90 19.73 -14.78
C SER A 62 -4.41 18.28 -14.84
N PHE A 63 -4.50 17.65 -16.00
CA PHE A 63 -4.00 16.30 -16.26
C PHE A 63 -2.51 16.15 -15.90
N LEU A 64 -1.70 17.18 -16.15
CA LEU A 64 -0.27 17.17 -15.83
C LEU A 64 -0.02 17.12 -14.31
N LEU A 65 -0.79 17.85 -13.51
CA LEU A 65 -0.67 17.82 -12.06
C LEU A 65 -1.09 16.47 -11.49
N ILE A 66 -2.19 15.92 -11.99
CA ILE A 66 -2.72 14.61 -11.55
C ILE A 66 -1.75 13.49 -11.93
N GLY A 67 -1.24 13.50 -13.16
CA GLY A 67 -0.23 12.55 -13.62
C GLY A 67 1.08 12.67 -12.84
N GLY A 68 1.54 13.90 -12.58
CA GLY A 68 2.73 14.17 -11.77
C GLY A 68 2.58 13.66 -10.34
N LEU A 69 1.42 13.89 -9.71
CA LEU A 69 1.11 13.36 -8.38
C LEU A 69 1.05 11.83 -8.38
N ALA A 70 0.42 11.21 -9.37
CA ALA A 70 0.36 9.75 -9.49
C ALA A 70 1.77 9.14 -9.62
N LEU A 71 2.64 9.74 -10.43
CA LEU A 71 4.04 9.34 -10.56
C LEU A 71 4.81 9.53 -9.25
N PHE A 72 4.59 10.65 -8.55
CA PHE A 72 5.19 10.89 -7.24
C PHE A 72 4.75 9.84 -6.21
N MET A 73 3.45 9.54 -6.13
CA MET A 73 2.91 8.49 -5.26
C MET A 73 3.52 7.13 -5.60
N LEU A 74 3.66 6.80 -6.88
CA LEU A 74 4.28 5.55 -7.31
C LEU A 74 5.75 5.47 -6.90
N GLY A 75 6.51 6.54 -7.10
CA GLY A 75 7.92 6.63 -6.72
C GLY A 75 8.11 6.48 -5.21
N MET A 76 7.31 7.19 -4.42
CA MET A 76 7.31 7.06 -2.95
C MET A 76 6.91 5.66 -2.51
N ALA A 77 5.92 5.05 -3.17
CA ALA A 77 5.49 3.71 -2.84
C ALA A 77 6.57 2.65 -3.15
N GLY A 78 7.24 2.75 -4.31
CA GLY A 78 8.37 1.90 -4.65
C GLY A 78 9.55 2.05 -3.68
N TYR A 79 9.86 3.28 -3.28
CA TYR A 79 10.88 3.57 -2.27
C TYR A 79 10.53 2.91 -0.92
N GLU A 80 9.29 3.04 -0.46
CA GLU A 80 8.82 2.47 0.81
C GLU A 80 8.86 0.93 0.79
N VAL A 81 8.50 0.27 -0.32
CA VAL A 81 8.63 -1.20 -0.46
C VAL A 81 10.08 -1.64 -0.20
N MET A 82 11.04 -0.93 -0.77
CA MET A 82 12.46 -1.24 -0.57
C MET A 82 12.96 -0.88 0.83
N ALA A 83 12.49 0.24 1.38
CA ALA A 83 12.89 0.68 2.71
C ALA A 83 12.44 -0.32 3.80
N ARG A 84 11.35 -1.05 3.56
CA ARG A 84 10.80 -2.07 4.46
C ARG A 84 11.51 -3.43 4.44
N GLN A 85 12.37 -3.70 3.45
CA GLN A 85 13.10 -4.97 3.40
C GLN A 85 14.24 -4.98 4.42
N GLU A 86 14.30 -6.01 5.28
CA GLU A 86 15.42 -6.16 6.22
C GLU A 86 16.73 -6.49 5.49
N ARG A 87 16.62 -7.28 4.41
CA ARG A 87 17.74 -7.64 3.54
C ARG A 87 17.47 -7.18 2.12
N LYS A 88 18.14 -6.10 1.73
CA LYS A 88 17.98 -5.48 0.42
C LYS A 88 18.73 -6.27 -0.64
N PHE A 89 18.10 -6.55 -1.77
CA PHE A 89 18.82 -6.95 -2.97
C PHE A 89 19.81 -5.84 -3.38
N ALA A 90 21.03 -6.20 -3.75
CA ALA A 90 22.03 -5.23 -4.17
C ALA A 90 21.66 -4.63 -5.53
N GLY A 91 21.75 -3.29 -5.66
CA GLY A 91 21.61 -2.56 -6.92
C GLY A 91 20.18 -2.19 -7.33
N PHE A 92 20.05 -1.73 -8.58
CA PHE A 92 18.79 -1.23 -9.16
C PHE A 92 17.70 -2.31 -9.32
N TRP A 93 18.09 -3.59 -9.31
CA TRP A 93 17.17 -4.72 -9.47
C TRP A 93 16.21 -4.91 -8.29
N GLY A 94 16.67 -4.65 -7.05
CA GLY A 94 15.79 -4.68 -5.87
C GLY A 94 14.68 -3.62 -5.93
N MET A 95 15.02 -2.45 -6.47
CA MET A 95 14.08 -1.33 -6.65
C MET A 95 13.15 -1.58 -7.83
N GLY A 96 13.72 -2.05 -8.94
CA GLY A 96 13.01 -2.27 -10.18
C GLY A 96 11.94 -3.34 -10.06
N ILE A 97 12.24 -4.50 -9.48
CA ILE A 97 11.30 -5.63 -9.45
C ILE A 97 10.07 -5.28 -8.60
N GLY A 98 10.27 -4.86 -7.34
CA GLY A 98 9.16 -4.53 -6.44
C GLY A 98 8.31 -3.36 -6.96
N THR A 99 8.96 -2.30 -7.44
CA THR A 99 8.25 -1.10 -7.94
C THR A 99 7.52 -1.39 -9.24
N LEU A 100 8.13 -2.10 -10.19
CA LEU A 100 7.54 -2.39 -11.49
C LEU A 100 6.37 -3.39 -11.36
N SER A 101 6.53 -4.45 -10.58
CA SER A 101 5.44 -5.41 -10.32
C SER A 101 4.26 -4.72 -9.63
N MET A 102 4.52 -3.86 -8.64
CA MET A 102 3.49 -3.10 -7.96
C MET A 102 2.82 -2.08 -8.88
N PHE A 103 3.60 -1.39 -9.74
CA PHE A 103 3.08 -0.46 -10.72
C PHE A 103 2.13 -1.16 -11.69
N ILE A 104 2.61 -2.23 -12.34
CA ILE A 104 1.83 -2.97 -13.34
C ILE A 104 0.53 -3.49 -12.70
N SER A 105 0.62 -4.11 -11.52
CA SER A 105 -0.56 -4.62 -10.81
C SER A 105 -1.54 -3.50 -10.42
N SER A 106 -1.08 -2.52 -9.66
CA SER A 106 -1.97 -1.48 -9.10
C SER A 106 -2.54 -0.56 -10.17
N PHE A 107 -1.73 -0.18 -11.15
CA PHE A 107 -2.16 0.72 -12.23
C PHE A 107 -3.18 0.03 -13.14
N SER A 108 -2.95 -1.24 -13.50
CA SER A 108 -3.88 -2.01 -14.35
C SER A 108 -5.23 -2.20 -13.65
N ILE A 109 -5.22 -2.57 -12.36
CA ILE A 109 -6.45 -2.74 -11.57
C ILE A 109 -7.16 -1.39 -11.39
N THR A 110 -6.42 -0.30 -11.14
CA THR A 110 -7.04 1.03 -10.99
C THR A 110 -7.72 1.47 -12.28
N LEU A 111 -7.06 1.32 -13.43
CA LEU A 111 -7.63 1.67 -14.72
C LEU A 111 -8.87 0.83 -15.03
N LEU A 112 -8.81 -0.48 -14.77
CA LEU A 112 -9.94 -1.38 -14.94
C LEU A 112 -11.12 -0.97 -14.05
N ALA A 113 -10.86 -0.69 -12.77
CA ALA A 113 -11.88 -0.24 -11.83
C ALA A 113 -12.54 1.07 -12.27
N LEU A 114 -11.74 2.06 -12.69
CA LEU A 114 -12.25 3.36 -13.13
C LEU A 114 -13.11 3.25 -14.41
N HIS A 115 -12.70 2.43 -15.37
CA HIS A 115 -13.41 2.30 -16.65
C HIS A 115 -14.62 1.36 -16.57
N LEU A 116 -14.48 0.19 -15.93
CA LEU A 116 -15.50 -0.86 -15.98
C LEU A 116 -16.47 -0.80 -14.79
N VAL A 117 -15.98 -0.47 -13.60
CA VAL A 117 -16.78 -0.53 -12.36
C VAL A 117 -17.41 0.83 -12.05
N VAL A 118 -16.58 1.86 -11.89
CA VAL A 118 -17.06 3.19 -11.49
C VAL A 118 -17.62 3.98 -12.68
N LYS A 119 -17.16 3.68 -13.91
CA LYS A 119 -17.59 4.31 -15.17
C LYS A 119 -17.54 5.84 -15.10
N VAL A 120 -16.42 6.38 -14.63
CA VAL A 120 -16.24 7.83 -14.50
C VAL A 120 -15.67 8.39 -15.80
N GLU A 121 -16.36 9.37 -16.36
CA GLU A 121 -15.89 10.18 -17.49
C GLU A 121 -15.64 11.61 -17.00
N PRO A 122 -14.41 12.14 -17.07
CA PRO A 122 -13.16 11.51 -17.50
C PRO A 122 -12.55 10.56 -16.44
N TRP A 123 -11.90 9.47 -16.87
CA TRP A 123 -11.29 8.48 -15.98
C TRP A 123 -10.24 9.07 -15.02
N TYR A 124 -9.63 10.21 -15.38
CA TYR A 124 -8.61 10.89 -14.59
C TYR A 124 -9.19 11.83 -13.52
N THR A 125 -10.49 11.75 -13.20
CA THR A 125 -11.10 12.60 -12.18
C THR A 125 -10.38 12.43 -10.83
N PRO A 126 -9.77 13.50 -10.25
CA PRO A 126 -8.91 13.42 -9.06
C PRO A 126 -9.55 12.70 -7.87
N GLN A 127 -10.84 12.96 -7.64
CA GLN A 127 -11.59 12.46 -6.48
C GLN A 127 -11.75 10.93 -6.46
N TYR A 128 -11.61 10.26 -7.62
CA TYR A 128 -11.66 8.81 -7.72
C TYR A 128 -10.28 8.21 -7.96
N LEU A 129 -9.52 8.79 -8.89
CA LEU A 129 -8.22 8.25 -9.30
C LEU A 129 -7.22 8.23 -8.13
N ILE A 130 -7.07 9.34 -7.40
CA ILE A 130 -6.06 9.46 -6.34
C ILE A 130 -6.35 8.52 -5.16
N PRO A 131 -7.59 8.47 -4.61
CA PRO A 131 -7.89 7.54 -3.53
C PRO A 131 -7.77 6.07 -3.94
N LEU A 132 -8.26 5.69 -5.13
CA LEU A 132 -8.17 4.31 -5.61
C LEU A 132 -6.72 3.88 -5.84
N LEU A 133 -5.91 4.71 -6.49
CA LEU A 133 -4.48 4.46 -6.64
C LEU A 133 -3.81 4.33 -5.27
N GLY A 134 -4.09 5.26 -4.35
CA GLY A 134 -3.50 5.26 -3.01
C GLY A 134 -3.82 3.99 -2.22
N MET A 135 -5.09 3.55 -2.24
CA MET A 135 -5.50 2.31 -1.57
C MET A 135 -4.86 1.07 -2.18
N LEU A 136 -4.84 0.98 -3.51
CA LEU A 136 -4.26 -0.16 -4.21
C LEU A 136 -2.75 -0.22 -3.97
N LEU A 137 -2.03 0.89 -4.18
CA LEU A 137 -0.58 0.99 -3.93
C LEU A 137 -0.23 0.64 -2.47
N GLY A 138 -0.99 1.15 -1.50
CA GLY A 138 -0.73 0.89 -0.07
C GLY A 138 -0.90 -0.59 0.31
N ASN A 139 -1.96 -1.23 -0.19
CA ASN A 139 -2.20 -2.65 0.06
C ASN A 139 -1.16 -3.53 -0.64
N THR A 140 -0.86 -3.25 -1.91
CA THR A 140 0.14 -4.00 -2.67
C THR A 140 1.55 -3.81 -2.11
N MET A 141 1.89 -2.61 -1.64
CA MET A 141 3.18 -2.32 -1.01
C MET A 141 3.44 -3.24 0.18
N SER A 142 2.45 -3.40 1.04
CA SER A 142 2.57 -4.27 2.22
C SER A 142 2.78 -5.73 1.80
N GLY A 143 2.02 -6.21 0.82
CA GLY A 143 2.18 -7.57 0.28
C GLY A 143 3.53 -7.80 -0.39
N MET A 144 3.99 -6.86 -1.22
CA MET A 144 5.29 -6.94 -1.89
C MET A 144 6.46 -6.86 -0.90
N ALA A 145 6.37 -6.01 0.12
CA ALA A 145 7.40 -5.93 1.15
C ALA A 145 7.56 -7.28 1.88
N ILE A 146 6.45 -7.91 2.28
CA ILE A 146 6.48 -9.23 2.94
C ILE A 146 6.98 -10.32 2.00
N ALA A 147 6.54 -10.33 0.74
CA ALA A 147 6.96 -11.33 -0.24
C ALA A 147 8.46 -11.24 -0.54
N LEU A 148 8.98 -10.03 -0.72
CA LEU A 148 10.41 -9.80 -0.98
C LEU A 148 11.25 -10.12 0.25
N ASP A 149 10.81 -9.73 1.45
CA ASP A 149 11.53 -10.05 2.69
C ASP A 149 11.60 -11.57 2.93
N ASN A 150 10.49 -12.29 2.73
CA ASN A 150 10.47 -13.75 2.78
C ASN A 150 11.39 -14.38 1.73
N LEU A 151 11.36 -13.90 0.48
CA LEU A 151 12.23 -14.41 -0.58
C LEU A 151 13.71 -14.26 -0.22
N THR A 152 14.12 -13.08 0.27
CA THR A 152 15.51 -12.83 0.63
C THR A 152 15.93 -13.61 1.88
N GLN A 153 15.04 -13.75 2.86
CA GLN A 153 15.29 -14.58 4.05
C GLN A 153 15.46 -16.06 3.68
N SER A 154 14.57 -16.61 2.84
CA SER A 154 14.70 -18.00 2.36
C SER A 154 16.00 -18.23 1.61
N ALA A 155 16.36 -17.32 0.68
CA ALA A 155 17.62 -17.40 -0.06
C ALA A 155 18.85 -17.35 0.87
N TRP A 156 18.78 -16.53 1.93
CA TRP A 156 19.85 -16.44 2.92
C TRP A 156 19.97 -17.73 3.76
N GLN A 157 18.85 -18.28 4.21
CA GLN A 157 18.84 -19.51 5.01
C GLN A 157 19.35 -20.71 4.22
N GLN A 158 19.00 -20.81 2.94
CA GLN A 158 19.43 -21.90 2.05
C GLN A 158 20.73 -21.61 1.30
N ARG A 159 21.46 -20.53 1.66
CA ARG A 159 22.68 -20.09 0.97
C ARG A 159 23.69 -21.22 0.76
N GLY A 160 23.89 -22.08 1.74
CA GLY A 160 24.82 -23.21 1.63
C GLY A 160 24.41 -24.23 0.55
N SER A 161 23.11 -24.50 0.40
CA SER A 161 22.59 -25.38 -0.66
C SER A 161 22.75 -24.74 -2.03
N ILE A 162 22.45 -23.44 -2.14
CA ILE A 162 22.59 -22.68 -3.38
C ILE A 162 24.05 -22.66 -3.83
N GLU A 163 24.98 -22.33 -2.92
CA GLU A 163 26.42 -22.32 -3.23
C GLU A 163 26.94 -23.70 -3.61
N ALA A 164 26.49 -24.77 -2.92
CA ALA A 164 26.87 -26.14 -3.28
C ALA A 164 26.39 -26.54 -4.69
N ARG A 165 25.14 -26.21 -5.06
CA ARG A 165 24.60 -26.47 -6.41
C ARG A 165 25.37 -25.68 -7.48
N LEU A 166 25.69 -24.43 -7.22
CA LEU A 166 26.51 -23.61 -8.12
C LEU A 166 27.92 -24.19 -8.29
N MET A 167 28.55 -24.69 -7.22
CA MET A 167 29.85 -25.36 -7.29
C MET A 167 29.80 -26.67 -8.10
N LEU A 168 28.67 -27.37 -8.10
CA LEU A 168 28.42 -28.56 -8.93
C LEU A 168 28.14 -28.21 -10.41
N GLY A 169 28.14 -26.92 -10.78
CA GLY A 169 27.95 -26.46 -12.16
C GLY A 169 26.48 -26.22 -12.55
N HIS A 170 25.54 -26.23 -11.60
CA HIS A 170 24.15 -25.88 -11.89
C HIS A 170 24.02 -24.39 -12.26
N THR A 171 23.07 -24.06 -13.14
CA THR A 171 22.76 -22.65 -13.45
C THR A 171 22.03 -21.98 -12.28
N TRP A 172 22.00 -20.63 -12.28
CA TRP A 172 21.35 -19.85 -11.22
C TRP A 172 19.86 -20.20 -11.05
N ASP A 173 19.12 -20.42 -12.15
CA ASP A 173 17.72 -20.86 -12.14
C ASP A 173 17.55 -22.21 -11.41
N GLN A 174 18.43 -23.17 -11.69
CA GLN A 174 18.40 -24.50 -11.08
C GLN A 174 18.86 -24.48 -9.61
N ALA A 175 19.80 -23.59 -9.27
CA ALA A 175 20.28 -23.45 -7.91
C ALA A 175 19.21 -22.88 -6.97
N ILE A 176 18.35 -22.01 -7.50
CA ILE A 176 17.28 -21.31 -6.76
C ILE A 176 15.92 -22.04 -6.86
N GLY A 177 15.73 -22.95 -7.84
CA GLY A 177 14.43 -23.54 -8.15
C GLY A 177 13.72 -24.34 -7.03
N ASP A 178 14.44 -24.79 -6.00
CA ASP A 178 13.86 -25.52 -4.85
C ASP A 178 13.75 -24.67 -3.56
N LEU A 179 13.89 -23.34 -3.66
CA LEU A 179 13.64 -22.39 -2.57
C LEU A 179 12.14 -22.29 -2.24
#